data_AF-A0A9X2X7I2-F1
#
_entry.id   AF-A0A9X2X7I2-F1
#
_cell.length_a   1.000
_cell.length_b   1.000
_cell.length_c   1.000
_cell.angle_alpha   90.00
_cell.angle_beta   90.00
_cell.angle_gamma   90.00
#
_symmetry.space_group_name_H-M   'P 1'
#
loop_
_entity.id
_entity.type
_entity.pdbx_description
1 polymer ?
#
loop_
_entity_poly.entity_id
_entity_poly.type
_entity_poly.pdbx_seq_one_letter_code
_entity_poly.pdbx_strand_id
1 'polypeptide(L)'
;MTMVRKGDWKLVHFVDSDEGQLFDLWVDPQEVNNRWDDPECADVKQSRLLEILNWRIQSNRITQGFWRYLTSPVLGAILGAAKALCCLRYRDSEPDRMKNGLAQLHCPLLCRIRK
;
A
#
# COMPACT_ATOMS: atom_id res chain seq x y z
N MET A 1 12.53 -6.92 6.64
CA MET A 1 13.00 -8.31 6.41
C MET A 1 11.94 -9.07 5.62
N THR A 2 12.32 -9.87 4.63
CA THR A 2 11.43 -10.77 3.86
C THR A 2 12.17 -12.04 3.50
N MET A 3 11.52 -13.18 3.69
CA MET A 3 12.10 -14.49 3.41
C MET A 3 11.33 -15.17 2.28
N VAL A 4 12.05 -15.82 1.37
CA VAL A 4 11.49 -16.72 0.37
C VAL A 4 12.17 -18.08 0.51
N ARG A 5 11.37 -19.14 0.59
CA ARG A 5 11.83 -20.53 0.57
C ARG A 5 11.21 -21.23 -0.62
N LYS A 6 12.06 -21.80 -1.48
CA LYS A 6 11.62 -22.54 -2.67
C LYS A 6 12.57 -23.69 -2.95
N GLY A 7 12.01 -24.90 -2.95
CA GLY A 7 12.80 -26.13 -2.98
C GLY A 7 13.79 -26.15 -1.82
N ASP A 8 15.04 -26.43 -2.13
CA ASP A 8 16.13 -26.51 -1.17
C ASP A 8 16.80 -25.16 -0.88
N TRP A 9 16.28 -24.06 -1.41
CA TRP A 9 16.89 -22.74 -1.21
C TRP A 9 16.04 -21.86 -0.32
N LYS A 10 16.71 -21.19 0.63
CA LYS A 10 16.11 -20.17 1.50
C LYS A 10 16.90 -18.87 1.37
N LEU A 11 16.21 -17.79 1.00
CA LEU A 11 16.78 -16.45 0.95
C LEU A 11 16.05 -15.53 1.93
N VAL A 12 16.81 -14.74 2.66
CA VAL A 12 16.34 -13.66 3.54
C VAL A 12 16.92 -12.34 3.05
N HIS A 13 16.03 -11.41 2.72
CA HIS A 13 16.36 -10.05 2.28
C HIS A 13 16.02 -9.03 3.38
N PHE A 14 16.99 -8.18 3.73
CA PHE A 14 16.77 -7.02 4.59
C PHE A 14 16.50 -5.79 3.72
N VAL A 15 15.53 -4.96 4.11
CA VAL A 15 15.13 -3.80 3.27
C VAL A 15 16.11 -2.64 3.42
N ASP A 16 16.72 -2.53 4.61
CA ASP A 16 17.57 -1.41 5.02
C ASP A 16 19.06 -1.77 5.00
N SER A 17 19.43 -2.89 4.38
CA SER A 17 20.81 -3.36 4.27
C SER A 17 21.05 -4.01 2.90
N ASP A 18 22.26 -3.82 2.37
CA ASP A 18 22.74 -4.48 1.15
C ASP A 18 23.15 -5.94 1.42
N GLU A 19 23.28 -6.30 2.69
CA GLU A 19 23.53 -7.66 3.14
C GLU A 19 22.24 -8.49 3.18
N GLY A 20 22.39 -9.80 3.07
CA GLY A 20 21.30 -10.75 3.17
C GLY A 20 21.79 -12.12 3.58
N GLN A 21 20.88 -13.09 3.58
CA GLN A 21 21.22 -14.47 3.90
C GLN A 21 20.70 -15.39 2.80
N LEU A 22 21.56 -16.29 2.33
CA LEU A 22 21.21 -17.33 1.37
C LEU A 22 21.70 -18.67 1.91
N PHE A 23 20.78 -19.62 2.08
CA PHE A 23 21.07 -20.96 2.58
C PHE A 23 20.64 -22.01 1.56
N ASP A 24 21.53 -22.98 1.38
CA ASP A 24 21.27 -24.23 0.67
C ASP A 24 20.87 -25.29 1.71
N LEU A 25 19.59 -25.59 1.81
CA LEU A 25 19.02 -26.53 2.77
C LEU A 25 19.31 -27.99 2.43
N TRP A 26 19.72 -28.29 1.19
CA TRP A 26 20.11 -29.64 0.80
C TRP A 26 21.45 -30.01 1.43
N VAL A 27 22.41 -29.09 1.36
CA VAL A 27 23.77 -29.28 1.90
C VAL A 27 23.83 -28.87 3.38
N ASP A 28 23.11 -27.82 3.76
CA ASP A 28 23.13 -27.24 5.09
C ASP A 28 21.70 -27.07 5.66
N PRO A 29 21.09 -28.16 6.14
CA PRO A 29 19.76 -28.11 6.74
C PRO A 29 19.73 -27.35 8.07
N GLN A 30 20.90 -27.04 8.67
CA GLN A 30 21.00 -26.28 9.92
C GLN A 30 21.19 -24.78 9.68
N GLU A 31 21.25 -24.32 8.42
CA GLU A 31 21.32 -22.90 8.05
C GLU A 31 22.49 -22.15 8.72
N VAL A 32 23.65 -22.81 8.85
CA VAL A 32 24.84 -22.26 9.49
C VAL A 32 25.68 -21.44 8.50
N ASN A 33 25.73 -21.86 7.24
CA ASN A 33 26.61 -21.30 6.21
C ASN A 33 25.85 -20.32 5.32
N ASN A 34 26.10 -19.03 5.52
CA ASN A 34 25.54 -17.99 4.64
C ASN A 34 26.32 -17.91 3.31
N ARG A 35 25.65 -18.20 2.20
CA ARG A 35 26.19 -18.13 0.83
C ARG A 35 25.79 -16.84 0.09
N TRP A 36 25.47 -15.76 0.80
CA TRP A 36 25.00 -14.50 0.20
C TRP A 36 26.01 -13.86 -0.76
N ASP A 37 27.30 -13.91 -0.42
CA ASP A 37 28.39 -13.33 -1.20
C ASP A 37 29.10 -14.34 -2.10
N ASP A 38 28.58 -15.56 -2.17
CA ASP A 38 29.13 -16.62 -3.00
C ASP A 38 28.80 -16.39 -4.48
N PRO A 39 29.79 -16.16 -5.35
CA PRO A 39 29.56 -15.91 -6.77
C PRO A 39 28.94 -17.13 -7.49
N GLU A 40 29.17 -18.36 -7.00
CA GLU A 40 28.56 -19.56 -7.58
C GLU A 40 27.04 -19.59 -7.36
N CYS A 41 26.55 -18.88 -6.34
CA CYS A 41 25.14 -18.80 -5.99
C CYS A 41 24.45 -17.55 -6.55
N ALA A 42 25.11 -16.77 -7.41
CA ALA A 42 24.59 -15.49 -7.92
C ALA A 42 23.25 -15.63 -8.67
N ASP A 43 23.14 -16.64 -9.55
CA ASP A 43 21.91 -16.89 -10.31
C ASP A 43 20.75 -17.31 -9.39
N VAL A 44 21.05 -18.14 -8.40
CA VAL A 44 20.08 -18.58 -7.38
C VAL A 44 19.60 -17.39 -6.56
N LYS A 45 20.54 -16.56 -6.07
CA LYS A 45 20.24 -15.32 -5.35
C LYS A 45 19.32 -14.41 -6.17
N GLN A 46 19.68 -14.14 -7.43
CA GLN A 46 18.90 -13.25 -8.29
C GLN A 46 17.49 -13.80 -8.53
N SER A 47 17.34 -15.10 -8.78
CA SER A 47 16.03 -15.72 -8.99
C SER A 47 15.11 -15.60 -7.76
N ARG A 48 15.65 -15.80 -6.55
CA ARG A 48 14.90 -15.65 -5.29
C ARG A 48 14.55 -14.19 -5.00
N LEU A 49 15.45 -13.25 -5.28
CA LEU A 49 15.15 -11.82 -5.15
C LEU A 49 14.04 -11.37 -6.11
N LEU A 50 14.05 -11.86 -7.35
CA LEU A 50 12.97 -11.62 -8.31
C LEU A 50 11.62 -12.18 -7.83
N GLU A 51 11.62 -13.33 -7.15
CA GLU A 51 10.40 -13.87 -6.55
C GLU A 51 9.84 -12.95 -5.45
N ILE A 52 10.70 -12.42 -4.57
CA ILE A 52 10.31 -11.43 -3.56
C ILE A 52 9.76 -10.17 -4.21
N LEU A 53 10.43 -9.65 -5.24
CA LEU A 53 9.99 -8.46 -5.97
C LEU A 53 8.60 -8.68 -6.58
N ASN A 54 8.41 -9.78 -7.30
CA ASN A 54 7.15 -10.12 -7.95
C ASN A 54 6.04 -10.27 -6.92
N TRP A 55 6.29 -10.96 -5.82
CA TRP A 55 5.32 -11.10 -4.73
C TRP A 55 4.93 -9.73 -4.16
N ARG A 56 5.89 -8.85 -3.86
CA ARG A 56 5.62 -7.50 -3.34
C ARG A 56 4.79 -6.66 -4.31
N ILE A 57 5.07 -6.73 -5.62
CA ILE A 57 4.29 -6.01 -6.62
C ILE A 57 2.86 -6.53 -6.67
N GLN A 58 2.66 -7.85 -6.70
CA GLN A 58 1.32 -8.43 -6.78
C GLN A 58 0.50 -8.18 -5.50
N SER A 59 1.12 -8.31 -4.33
CA SER A 59 0.47 -7.99 -3.05
C SER A 59 0.01 -6.53 -3.02
N ASN A 60 0.84 -5.58 -3.47
CA ASN A 60 0.46 -4.17 -3.56
C ASN A 60 -0.69 -3.92 -4.54
N ARG A 61 -0.71 -4.62 -5.68
CA ARG A 61 -1.80 -4.47 -6.66
C ARG A 61 -3.15 -4.91 -6.09
N ILE A 62 -3.18 -5.97 -5.29
CA ILE A 62 -4.40 -6.48 -4.67
C ILE A 62 -4.90 -5.51 -3.59
N THR A 63 -4.01 -4.97 -2.75
CA THR A 63 -4.39 -4.07 -1.65
C THR A 63 -4.85 -2.69 -2.13
N GLN A 64 -4.38 -2.22 -3.29
CA GLN A 64 -4.91 -0.99 -3.93
C GLN A 64 -6.41 -1.08 -4.30
N GLY A 65 -7.02 -2.27 -4.22
CA GLY A 65 -8.45 -2.48 -4.42
C GLY A 65 -9.35 -1.66 -3.49
N PHE A 66 -8.86 -1.19 -2.34
CA PHE A 66 -9.63 -0.34 -1.44
C PHE A 66 -10.05 0.99 -2.08
N TRP A 67 -9.13 1.67 -2.78
CA TRP A 67 -9.47 2.89 -3.52
C TRP A 67 -10.39 2.60 -4.70
N ARG A 68 -10.14 1.50 -5.43
CA ARG A 68 -11.00 1.02 -6.53
C ARG A 68 -12.44 0.75 -6.06
N TYR A 69 -12.62 0.24 -4.84
CA TYR A 69 -13.91 0.00 -4.21
C TYR A 69 -14.62 1.32 -3.86
N LEU A 70 -13.91 2.27 -3.26
CA LEU A 70 -14.46 3.61 -2.95
C LEU A 70 -14.81 4.42 -4.20
N THR A 71 -14.07 4.26 -5.30
CA THR A 71 -14.34 4.93 -6.57
C THR A 71 -15.23 4.11 -7.51
N SER A 72 -15.75 2.96 -7.06
CA SER A 72 -16.61 2.13 -7.90
C SER A 72 -17.94 2.85 -8.14
N PRO A 73 -18.42 2.93 -9.40
CA PRO A 73 -19.70 3.56 -9.73
C PRO A 73 -20.88 2.89 -9.02
N VAL A 74 -20.74 1.61 -8.64
CA VAL A 74 -21.77 0.85 -7.91
C VAL A 74 -21.92 1.35 -6.46
N LEU A 75 -20.83 1.71 -5.79
CA LEU A 75 -20.88 2.30 -4.44
C LEU A 75 -21.18 3.80 -4.49
N GLY A 76 -20.73 4.49 -5.54
CA GLY A 76 -21.09 5.89 -5.82
C GLY A 76 -22.59 6.09 -6.03
N ALA A 77 -23.31 5.10 -6.54
CA ALA A 77 -24.77 5.12 -6.63
C ALA A 77 -25.46 4.97 -5.25
N ILE A 78 -24.87 4.20 -4.32
CA ILE A 78 -25.42 3.97 -2.97
C ILE A 78 -25.08 5.14 -2.01
N LEU A 79 -23.89 5.71 -2.10
CA LEU A 79 -23.47 6.87 -1.29
C LEU A 79 -23.84 8.23 -1.91
N GLY A 80 -24.13 8.29 -3.21
CA GLY A 80 -24.54 9.50 -3.94
C GLY A 80 -25.89 10.06 -3.48
N ALA A 81 -26.78 9.23 -2.94
CA ALA A 81 -28.05 9.67 -2.39
C ALA A 81 -27.90 10.49 -1.09
N ALA A 82 -26.85 10.26 -0.29
CA ALA A 82 -26.64 10.96 0.98
C ALA A 82 -26.05 12.37 0.79
N LYS A 83 -25.19 12.57 -0.21
CA LYS A 83 -24.56 13.89 -0.48
C LYS A 83 -25.56 14.88 -1.10
N ALA A 84 -26.53 14.39 -1.88
CA ALA A 84 -27.63 15.20 -2.38
C ALA A 84 -28.61 15.61 -1.26
N LEU A 85 -28.90 14.71 -0.31
CA LEU A 85 -29.79 15.02 0.81
C LEU A 85 -29.19 16.02 1.81
N CYS A 86 -27.87 15.95 2.06
CA CYS A 86 -27.20 16.86 2.99
C CYS A 86 -27.10 18.29 2.43
N CYS A 87 -26.81 18.46 1.13
CA CYS A 87 -26.82 19.78 0.48
C CYS A 87 -28.22 20.40 0.34
N LEU A 88 -29.26 19.58 0.18
CA LEU A 88 -30.64 20.09 0.16
C LEU A 88 -31.09 20.54 1.57
N ARG A 89 -30.71 19.78 2.61
CA ARG A 89 -31.13 20.10 3.98
C ARG A 89 -30.36 21.27 4.62
N TYR A 90 -29.15 21.60 4.14
CA TYR A 90 -28.39 22.77 4.60
C TYR A 90 -28.73 24.06 3.85
N ARG A 91 -29.43 24.00 2.71
CA ARG A 91 -29.82 25.19 1.94
C ARG A 91 -31.07 25.89 2.47
N ASP A 92 -31.89 25.19 3.26
CA ASP A 92 -33.14 25.72 3.80
C ASP A 92 -33.03 26.25 5.24
N SER A 93 -31.87 26.11 5.89
CA SER A 93 -31.62 26.66 7.22
C SER A 93 -30.68 27.86 7.16
N GLU A 94 -31.26 29.05 7.40
CA GLU A 94 -30.67 30.34 7.76
C GLU A 94 -30.44 31.39 6.65
N PRO A 95 -31.47 32.19 6.28
CA PRO A 95 -31.26 33.44 5.54
C PRO A 95 -30.72 34.61 6.39
N ASP A 96 -30.58 34.49 7.72
CA ASP A 96 -30.37 35.65 8.61
C ASP A 96 -29.02 35.73 9.36
N ARG A 97 -28.08 34.81 9.16
CA ARG A 97 -26.80 34.83 9.91
C ARG A 97 -25.66 35.53 9.17
N MET A 98 -25.93 36.68 8.54
CA MET A 98 -24.93 37.50 7.84
C MET A 98 -24.70 38.88 8.49
N LYS A 99 -24.76 38.99 9.83
CA LYS A 99 -24.53 40.30 10.50
C LYS A 99 -23.55 40.34 11.66
N ASN A 100 -23.15 39.24 12.28
CA ASN A 100 -22.30 39.32 13.48
C ASN A 100 -20.97 38.62 13.21
N GLY A 101 -19.94 39.45 13.01
CA GLY A 101 -18.62 39.07 12.50
C GLY A 101 -17.73 38.39 13.53
N LEU A 102 -18.05 37.15 13.89
CA LEU A 102 -17.14 36.24 14.59
C LEU A 102 -17.42 34.80 14.16
N ALA A 103 -16.91 34.41 13.01
CA ALA A 103 -16.81 33.01 12.61
C ALA A 103 -15.51 32.76 11.83
N GLN A 104 -14.39 33.27 12.35
CA GLN A 104 -13.11 32.61 12.11
C GLN A 104 -13.12 31.36 12.96
N LEU A 105 -13.41 30.21 12.35
CA LEU A 105 -12.77 28.93 12.65
C LEU A 105 -13.22 27.92 11.59
N HIS A 106 -12.29 27.66 10.68
CA HIS A 106 -11.94 26.33 10.20
C HIS A 106 -12.88 25.62 9.19
N CYS A 107 -12.55 25.75 7.90
CA CYS A 107 -12.43 24.58 7.01
C CYS A 107 -11.51 24.90 5.82
N PRO A 108 -10.18 24.96 6.02
CA PRO A 108 -9.24 24.97 4.91
C PRO A 108 -9.02 23.52 4.49
N LEU A 109 -9.55 23.09 3.34
CA LEU A 109 -8.91 22.08 2.46
C LEU A 109 -9.74 21.71 1.22
N LEU A 110 -10.99 22.17 1.06
CA LEU A 110 -11.80 21.78 -0.12
C LEU A 110 -11.97 22.85 -1.20
N CYS A 111 -11.27 23.99 -1.10
CA CYS A 111 -11.37 25.06 -2.10
C CYS A 111 -10.16 25.14 -3.06
N ARG A 112 -9.57 24.00 -3.46
CA ARG A 112 -8.51 24.04 -4.47
C ARG A 112 -8.44 22.85 -5.41
N ILE A 113 -9.49 22.62 -6.22
CA ILE A 113 -9.33 22.12 -7.61
C ILE A 113 -10.45 22.69 -8.49
N ARG A 114 -10.18 23.83 -9.14
CA ARG A 114 -10.78 24.21 -10.42
C ARG A 114 -9.62 24.70 -11.30
N LYS A 115 -9.15 23.83 -12.18
CA LYS A 115 -8.64 24.20 -13.50
C LYS A 115 -9.62 23.60 -14.49
#